data_AF-A0A7S0MG19-F1
#
_entry.id   AF-A0A7S0MG19-F1
#
_cell.length_a   1.000
_cell.length_b   1.000
_cell.length_c   1.000
_cell.angle_alpha   90.00
_cell.angle_beta   90.00
_cell.angle_gamma   90.00
#
_symmetry.space_group_name_H-M   'P 1'
#
loop_
_entity.id
_entity.type
_entity.pdbx_description
1 polymer ?
#
loop_
_entity_poly.entity_id
_entity_poly.type
_entity_poly.pdbx_seq_one_letter_code
_entity_poly.pdbx_strand_id
1 'polypeptide(L)'
;MKSGFTPLMCACKTIGPGAGDDSLVTLLLENEADVNAADLLGDTALHVACDSKDPSVPLLPRGFHRLVRLLVQAGADVNRANKLGQTPIFRAAFRGNGEAV
;
A
#
# COMPACT_ATOMS: atom_id res chain seq x y z
N MET A 1 -6.83 -5.83 18.52
CA MET A 1 -7.88 -5.97 17.49
C MET A 1 -8.58 -4.62 17.34
N LYS A 2 -8.09 -3.67 16.52
CA LYS A 2 -8.69 -2.32 16.45
C LYS A 2 -8.69 -1.60 15.09
N SER A 3 -8.24 -2.19 13.97
CA SER A 3 -7.97 -1.38 12.78
C SER A 3 -8.71 -1.76 11.49
N GLY A 4 -9.43 -2.89 11.41
CA GLY A 4 -10.11 -3.29 10.16
C GLY A 4 -9.17 -3.59 9.00
N PHE A 5 -7.89 -3.84 9.28
CA PHE A 5 -6.89 -4.17 8.26
C PHE A 5 -7.26 -5.47 7.56
N THR A 6 -7.16 -5.47 6.24
CA THR A 6 -7.28 -6.69 5.43
C THR A 6 -5.96 -7.44 5.40
N PRO A 7 -5.97 -8.75 5.10
CA PRO A 7 -4.74 -9.53 4.88
C PRO A 7 -3.80 -8.86 3.86
N LEU A 8 -4.36 -8.26 2.81
CA LEU A 8 -3.62 -7.54 1.79
C LEU A 8 -2.92 -6.28 2.34
N MET A 9 -3.57 -5.51 3.21
CA MET A 9 -2.96 -4.35 3.87
C MET A 9 -1.81 -4.77 4.80
N CYS A 10 -1.99 -5.86 5.54
CA CYS A 10 -0.92 -6.40 6.39
C CYS A 10 0.29 -6.81 5.54
N ALA A 11 0.06 -7.49 4.40
CA ALA A 11 1.11 -7.88 3.47
C ALA A 11 1.87 -6.67 2.90
N CYS A 12 1.15 -5.60 2.54
CA CYS A 12 1.76 -4.34 2.06
C CYS A 12 2.68 -3.70 3.12
N LYS A 13 2.34 -3.83 4.41
CA LYS A 13 3.12 -3.27 5.51
C LYS A 13 4.41 -4.05 5.80
N THR A 14 4.44 -5.35 5.48
CA THR A 14 5.57 -6.24 5.78
C THR A 14 6.65 -6.28 4.70
N ILE A 15 6.42 -5.66 3.53
CA ILE A 15 7.44 -5.55 2.48
C ILE A 15 8.55 -4.62 2.99
N GLY A 16 9.68 -5.19 3.39
CA GLY A 16 10.84 -4.48 3.95
C GLY A 16 12.10 -4.66 3.09
N PRO A 17 13.16 -3.87 3.34
CA PRO A 17 14.44 -3.92 2.63
C PRO A 17 15.19 -5.21 2.99
N GLY A 18 14.89 -6.28 2.27
CA GLY A 18 15.50 -7.60 2.47
C GLY A 18 14.58 -8.74 2.07
N ALA A 19 13.27 -8.52 2.12
CA ALA A 19 12.28 -9.45 1.60
C ALA A 19 11.67 -8.84 0.34
N GLY A 20 12.36 -9.00 -0.78
CA GLY A 20 11.84 -8.71 -2.12
C GLY A 20 10.75 -9.71 -2.56
N ASP A 21 9.92 -10.14 -1.62
CA ASP A 21 8.93 -11.18 -1.79
C ASP A 21 7.54 -10.57 -1.66
N ASP A 22 7.20 -9.77 -2.66
CA ASP A 22 5.82 -9.43 -3.03
C ASP A 22 4.96 -10.67 -3.28
N SER A 23 5.53 -11.88 -3.24
CA SER A 23 4.82 -13.17 -3.26
C SER A 23 3.61 -13.22 -2.35
N LEU A 24 3.65 -12.62 -1.15
CA LEU A 24 2.46 -12.59 -0.30
C LEU A 24 1.35 -11.69 -0.86
N VAL A 25 1.72 -10.54 -1.42
CA VAL A 25 0.77 -9.63 -2.08
C VAL A 25 0.22 -10.27 -3.34
N THR A 26 1.10 -10.83 -4.19
CA THR A 26 0.72 -11.54 -5.42
C THR A 26 -0.21 -12.71 -5.12
N LEU A 27 0.13 -13.57 -4.15
CA LEU A 27 -0.70 -14.71 -3.76
C LEU A 27 -2.10 -14.26 -3.30
N LEU A 28 -2.18 -13.19 -2.51
CA LEU A 28 -3.47 -12.66 -2.07
C LEU A 28 -4.29 -12.11 -3.25
N LEU A 29 -3.65 -11.39 -4.17
CA LEU A 29 -4.31 -10.86 -5.36
C LEU A 29 -4.77 -11.98 -6.32
N GLU A 30 -3.96 -13.02 -6.49
CA GLU A 30 -4.31 -14.22 -7.26
C GLU A 30 -5.49 -15.00 -6.65
N ASN A 31 -5.67 -14.90 -5.33
CA ASN A 31 -6.82 -15.46 -4.60
C ASN A 31 -7.99 -14.46 -4.48
N GLU A 32 -8.11 -13.53 -5.44
CA GLU A 32 -9.23 -12.58 -5.54
C GLU A 32 -9.41 -11.70 -4.29
N ALA A 33 -8.33 -11.40 -3.55
CA ALA A 33 -8.40 -10.44 -2.46
C ALA A 33 -8.87 -9.08 -3.00
N ASP A 34 -9.89 -8.51 -2.37
CA ASP A 34 -10.40 -7.19 -2.74
C ASP A 34 -9.32 -6.11 -2.49
N VAL A 35 -8.70 -5.67 -3.58
CA VAL A 35 -7.65 -4.66 -3.60
C VAL A 35 -8.13 -3.29 -3.10
N ASN A 36 -9.44 -3.03 -3.19
CA ASN A 36 -10.10 -1.80 -2.82
C ASN A 36 -10.83 -1.88 -1.48
N ALA A 37 -10.73 -3.02 -0.79
CA ALA A 37 -11.21 -3.15 0.58
C ALA A 37 -10.54 -2.08 1.44
N ALA A 38 -11.34 -1.46 2.30
CA ALA A 38 -10.94 -0.33 3.10
C ALA A 38 -11.04 -0.67 4.59
N ASP A 39 -10.09 -0.18 5.36
CA ASP A 39 -10.05 -0.36 6.80
C ASP A 39 -11.04 0.58 7.51
N LEU A 40 -10.99 0.64 8.85
CA LEU A 40 -11.90 1.52 9.60
C LEU A 40 -11.66 3.02 9.36
N LEU A 41 -10.49 3.41 8.85
CA LEU A 41 -10.15 4.78 8.46
C LEU A 41 -10.44 5.06 6.98
N GLY A 42 -10.91 4.06 6.23
CA GLY A 42 -11.10 4.17 4.79
C GLY A 42 -9.81 3.99 3.99
N ASP A 43 -8.72 3.58 4.63
CA ASP A 43 -7.45 3.31 3.96
C ASP A 43 -7.53 1.99 3.21
N THR A 44 -7.04 1.97 1.98
CA THR A 44 -6.90 0.78 1.13
C THR A 44 -5.48 0.22 1.20
N ALA A 45 -5.24 -0.94 0.59
CA ALA A 45 -3.89 -1.47 0.41
C ALA A 45 -2.93 -0.45 -0.25
N LEU A 46 -3.44 0.34 -1.19
CA LEU A 46 -2.67 1.39 -1.87
C LEU A 46 -2.33 2.56 -0.94
N HIS A 47 -3.22 2.94 -0.01
CA HIS A 47 -2.88 3.91 1.03
C HIS A 47 -1.75 3.41 1.91
N VAL A 48 -1.80 2.14 2.34
CA VAL A 48 -0.77 1.52 3.20
C VAL A 48 0.58 1.43 2.48
N ALA A 49 0.58 1.05 1.20
CA ALA A 49 1.79 1.03 0.37
C ALA A 49 2.44 2.41 0.26
N CYS A 50 1.64 3.48 0.24
CA CYS A 50 2.11 4.88 0.24
C CYS A 50 2.46 5.43 1.63
N ASP A 51 2.19 4.68 2.71
CA ASP A 51 2.33 5.15 4.09
C ASP A 51 3.58 4.65 4.82
N SER A 52 4.33 3.74 4.21
CA SER A 52 5.46 3.01 4.81
C SER A 52 6.66 3.92 5.13
N LYS A 53 6.56 4.68 6.22
CA LYS A 53 7.67 5.23 6.99
C LYS A 53 7.82 4.44 8.27
N ASP A 54 8.29 3.21 8.18
CA ASP A 54 9.09 2.75 9.30
C ASP A 54 10.52 3.25 9.02
N PRO A 55 11.03 4.26 9.76
CA PRO A 55 12.36 4.83 9.55
C PRO A 55 13.49 3.80 9.78
N SER A 56 13.17 2.64 10.38
CA SER A 56 14.06 1.48 10.52
C SER A 56 14.16 0.66 9.23
N VAL A 57 13.22 0.83 8.31
CA VAL A 57 13.17 0.13 7.02
C VAL A 57 13.06 1.14 5.88
N PRO A 58 14.19 1.59 5.31
CA PRO A 58 14.13 2.37 4.08
C PRO A 58 13.49 1.49 3.01
N LEU A 59 12.24 1.76 2.62
CA LEU A 59 11.76 1.26 1.36
C LEU A 59 12.68 1.82 0.29
N LEU A 60 13.50 0.95 -0.29
CA LEU A 60 14.20 1.26 -1.51
C LEU A 60 13.14 1.72 -2.54
N PRO A 61 13.38 2.80 -3.30
CA PRO A 61 12.43 3.29 -4.30
C PRO A 61 11.89 2.19 -5.23
N ARG A 62 12.70 1.16 -5.49
CA ARG A 62 12.35 -0.02 -6.28
C ARG A 62 11.24 -0.88 -5.66
N GLY A 63 11.24 -1.09 -4.34
CA GLY A 63 10.22 -1.89 -3.65
C GLY A 63 8.86 -1.18 -3.63
N PHE A 64 8.89 0.13 -3.37
CA PHE A 64 7.71 0.99 -3.45
C PHE A 64 7.08 0.98 -4.86
N HIS A 65 7.88 1.22 -5.90
CA HIS A 65 7.38 1.21 -7.28
C HIS A 65 6.80 -0.14 -7.69
N ARG A 66 7.40 -1.26 -7.26
CA ARG A 66 6.90 -2.60 -7.59
C ARG A 66 5.55 -2.87 -6.90
N LEU A 67 5.43 -2.57 -5.62
CA LEU A 67 4.19 -2.79 -4.87
C LEU A 67 3.03 -1.94 -5.41
N VAL A 68 3.27 -0.66 -5.68
CA VAL A 68 2.27 0.23 -6.29
C VAL A 68 1.83 -0.32 -7.66
N ARG A 69 2.78 -0.77 -8.50
CA ARG A 69 2.46 -1.37 -9.81
C ARG A 69 1.58 -2.62 -9.68
N LEU A 70 1.88 -3.52 -8.75
CA LEU A 70 1.07 -4.73 -8.53
C LEU A 70 -0.36 -4.38 -8.13
N LEU A 71 -0.53 -3.48 -7.17
CA LEU A 71 -1.85 -3.05 -6.70
C LEU A 71 -2.65 -2.36 -7.83
N VAL A 72 -2.00 -1.48 -8.61
CA VAL A 72 -2.64 -0.81 -9.76
C VAL A 72 -3.02 -1.81 -10.85
N GLN A 73 -2.15 -2.79 -11.15
CA GLN A 73 -2.46 -3.86 -12.11
C GLN A 73 -3.62 -4.73 -11.65
N ALA A 74 -3.79 -4.91 -10.33
CA ALA A 74 -4.92 -5.61 -9.75
C ALA A 74 -6.22 -4.76 -9.67
N GLY A 75 -6.21 -3.51 -10.16
CA GLY A 75 -7.39 -2.65 -10.20
C GLY A 75 -7.59 -1.79 -8.95
N ALA A 76 -6.52 -1.48 -8.20
CA ALA A 76 -6.59 -0.51 -7.12
C ALA A 76 -7.04 0.87 -7.63
N ASP A 77 -8.02 1.47 -6.96
CA ASP A 77 -8.45 2.84 -7.21
C ASP A 77 -7.41 3.83 -6.65
N VAL A 78 -6.63 4.42 -7.56
CA VAL A 78 -5.59 5.40 -7.24
C VAL A 78 -6.13 6.72 -6.71
N ASN A 79 -7.43 7.01 -6.92
CA ASN A 79 -8.08 8.26 -6.55
C ASN A 79 -8.99 8.13 -5.34
N ARG A 80 -9.17 6.92 -4.79
CA ARG A 80 -10.04 6.71 -3.65
C ARG A 80 -9.53 7.47 -2.44
N ALA A 81 -10.31 8.41 -1.93
CA ALA A 81 -9.98 9.11 -0.70
C ALA A 81 -10.39 8.29 0.53
N ASN A 82 -9.54 8.28 1.56
CA ASN A 82 -9.89 7.77 2.88
C ASN A 82 -10.85 8.73 3.63
N LYS A 83 -11.22 8.41 4.87
CA LYS A 83 -12.14 9.24 5.68
C LYS A 83 -11.59 10.62 6.05
N LEU A 84 -10.28 10.84 5.88
CA LEU A 84 -9.64 12.13 6.07
C LEU A 84 -9.57 12.94 4.75
N GLY A 85 -10.17 12.44 3.66
CA GLY A 85 -10.09 13.05 2.34
C GLY A 85 -8.73 12.88 1.65
N GLN A 86 -7.86 12.01 2.19
CA GLN A 86 -6.52 11.79 1.67
C GLN A 86 -6.57 10.69 0.63
N THR A 87 -6.03 10.94 -0.55
CA THR A 87 -5.79 9.92 -1.57
C THR A 87 -4.48 9.17 -1.29
N PRO A 88 -4.26 7.99 -1.90
CA PRO A 88 -2.99 7.27 -1.77
C PRO A 88 -1.80 8.14 -2.18
N ILE A 89 -1.93 8.89 -3.28
CA ILE A 89 -0.90 9.83 -3.73
C ILE A 89 -0.69 10.99 -2.76
N PHE A 90 -1.76 11.49 -2.11
CA PHE A 90 -1.62 12.51 -1.06
C PHE A 90 -0.74 12.00 0.08
N ARG A 91 -0.92 10.75 0.52
CA ARG A 91 -0.05 10.15 1.55
C ARG A 91 1.38 10.00 1.05
N ALA A 92 1.58 9.53 -0.19
CA ALA A 92 2.91 9.41 -0.79
C ALA A 92 3.64 10.77 -0.83
N ALA A 93 2.96 11.83 -1.29
CA ALA A 93 3.52 13.19 -1.38
C ALA A 93 3.77 13.82 -0.01
N PHE A 94 2.89 13.60 0.97
CA PHE A 94 3.09 14.08 2.34
C PHE A 94 4.25 13.38 3.05
N ARG A 95 4.52 12.12 2.68
CA ARG A 95 5.56 11.29 3.28
C ARG A 95 6.90 11.44 2.55
N GLY A 96 6.90 11.52 1.23
CA GLY A 96 8.09 11.55 0.37
C GLY A 96 8.23 12.87 -0.38
N ASN A 97 9.35 13.55 -0.16
CA ASN A 97 9.82 14.60 -1.06
C ASN A 97 9.92 14.06 -2.51
N GLY A 98 9.04 14.51 -3.40
CA GLY A 98 9.39 14.89 -4.77
C GLY A 98 9.16 13.91 -5.93
N GLU A 99 9.19 12.59 -5.77
CA GLU A 99 9.17 11.65 -6.93
C GLU A 99 7.94 10.73 -6.98
N ALA A 100 6.73 11.29 -6.89
CA ALA A 100 5.48 10.55 -7.14
C ALA A 100 4.54 11.28 -8.11
N VAL A 101 5.11 12.08 -9.02
CA VAL A 101 4.43 12.71 -10.17
C VAL A 101 4.94 12.13 -11.48
#